data_AF-A0ABD2Z2L8-F1
#
_entry.id   AF-A0ABD2Z2L8-F1
#
_cell.length_a   1.000
_cell.length_b   1.000
_cell.length_c   1.000
_cell.angle_alpha   90.00
_cell.angle_beta   90.00
_cell.angle_gamma   90.00
#
_symmetry.space_group_name_H-M   'P 1'
#
loop_
_entity.id
_entity.type
_entity.pdbx_description
1 polymer ?
#
loop_
_entity_poly.entity_id
_entity_poly.type
_entity_poly.pdbx_seq_one_letter_code
_entity_poly.pdbx_strand_id
1 'polypeptide(L)'
;MTMACSSNSMAKLSIFFLIFHFPYLAFSYNSTLELPSGGPESFIFEPNGNIFYVSINDGRIVKFAGSDIGFVSFAYASPAREFCDGTSDPDKGNICGRVIGLAPNYKSGKLNLVDAYHGLLEVGPEGGLATNSPILPAEFLINGLTVWMSTKKLEICTLQMLALFTT
;
A
#
# COMPACT_ATOMS: atom_id res chain seq x y z
N MET A 1 -18.76 6.65 -20.87
CA MET A 1 -17.70 5.74 -21.36
C MET A 1 -16.99 5.17 -20.15
N THR A 2 -17.28 3.92 -19.85
CA THR A 2 -16.75 3.14 -18.73
C THR A 2 -15.34 2.67 -19.06
N MET A 3 -14.32 3.14 -18.33
CA MET A 3 -13.03 2.46 -18.31
C MET A 3 -13.14 1.29 -17.33
N ALA A 4 -13.57 0.15 -17.86
CA ALA A 4 -13.32 -1.15 -17.25
C ALA A 4 -11.83 -1.47 -17.43
N CYS A 5 -11.28 -2.29 -16.52
CA CYS A 5 -9.94 -2.85 -16.56
C CYS A 5 -9.58 -3.31 -17.99
N SER A 6 -8.84 -2.49 -18.74
CA SER A 6 -8.49 -2.75 -20.13
C SER A 6 -7.00 -3.08 -20.20
N SER A 7 -6.71 -4.37 -20.23
CA SER A 7 -5.41 -4.91 -20.65
C SER A 7 -5.42 -5.01 -22.17
N ASN A 8 -4.59 -4.23 -22.86
CA ASN A 8 -4.35 -4.37 -24.30
C ASN A 8 -2.89 -4.02 -24.63
N SER A 9 -2.27 -4.89 -25.46
CA SER A 9 -1.03 -4.70 -26.25
C SER A 9 0.30 -4.90 -25.49
N MET A 10 1.28 -5.72 -25.88
CA MET A 10 1.63 -6.40 -27.15
C MET A 10 2.39 -7.70 -26.83
N ALA A 11 2.10 -8.82 -27.49
CA ALA A 11 2.98 -10.00 -27.44
C ALA A 11 3.02 -10.72 -28.79
N LYS A 12 3.82 -10.19 -29.72
CA LYS A 12 4.38 -10.94 -30.85
C LYS A 12 5.68 -10.27 -31.28
N LEU A 13 6.84 -10.77 -30.83
CA LEU A 13 7.93 -11.18 -31.73
C LEU A 13 9.14 -11.75 -30.97
N SER A 14 9.51 -12.96 -31.36
CA SER A 14 10.88 -13.45 -31.48
C SER A 14 11.61 -13.99 -30.25
N ILE A 15 11.54 -15.32 -30.15
CA ILE A 15 12.33 -16.34 -29.44
C ILE A 15 13.87 -16.25 -29.66
N PHE A 16 14.46 -15.10 -30.00
CA PHE A 16 15.85 -14.99 -30.47
C PHE A 16 16.79 -14.15 -29.58
N PHE A 17 16.74 -14.33 -28.26
CA PHE A 17 17.83 -13.92 -27.35
C PHE A 17 18.03 -14.95 -26.22
N LEU A 18 17.85 -16.23 -26.54
CA LEU A 18 18.46 -17.29 -25.76
C LEU A 18 19.99 -17.07 -25.78
N ILE A 19 20.54 -16.86 -24.58
CA ILE A 19 21.96 -17.11 -24.26
C ILE A 19 22.95 -16.01 -24.72
N PHE A 20 22.87 -14.79 -24.19
CA PHE A 20 24.10 -13.98 -24.04
C PHE A 20 24.17 -13.23 -22.69
N HIS A 21 24.86 -13.87 -21.73
CA HIS A 21 25.89 -13.26 -20.87
C HIS A 21 25.53 -12.16 -19.86
N PHE A 22 24.62 -12.41 -18.93
CA PHE A 22 24.81 -11.85 -17.58
C PHE A 22 24.43 -12.90 -16.55
N PRO A 23 25.39 -13.46 -15.79
CA PRO A 23 25.04 -14.03 -14.50
C PRO A 23 24.68 -12.82 -13.63
N TYR A 24 23.42 -12.39 -13.70
CA TYR A 24 22.88 -11.53 -12.66
C TYR A 24 22.92 -12.38 -11.39
N LEU A 25 24.02 -12.26 -10.65
CA LEU A 25 24.06 -12.65 -9.25
C LEU A 25 22.94 -11.84 -8.59
N ALA A 26 21.77 -12.46 -8.44
CA ALA A 26 20.75 -12.00 -7.53
C ALA A 26 21.34 -12.15 -6.13
N PHE A 27 22.09 -11.15 -5.69
CA PHE A 27 22.49 -11.01 -4.30
C PHE A 27 21.21 -10.77 -3.51
N SER A 28 20.66 -11.85 -2.95
CA SER A 28 19.61 -11.76 -1.95
C SER A 28 20.26 -11.28 -0.66
N TYR A 29 20.20 -9.99 -0.40
CA TYR A 29 20.57 -9.43 0.90
C TYR A 29 19.33 -9.44 1.79
N ASN A 30 19.38 -10.19 2.90
CA ASN A 30 18.29 -10.23 3.86
C ASN A 30 18.41 -9.01 4.78
N SER A 31 17.66 -7.95 4.47
CA SER A 31 17.42 -6.84 5.40
C SER A 31 16.15 -7.09 6.19
N THR A 32 16.24 -7.13 7.52
CA THR A 32 15.08 -7.04 8.40
C THR A 32 14.86 -5.60 8.80
N LEU A 33 13.62 -5.11 8.67
CA LEU A 33 13.25 -3.77 9.10
C LEU A 33 12.23 -3.86 10.24
N GLU A 34 12.58 -3.32 11.41
CA GLU A 34 11.74 -3.41 12.61
C GLU A 34 10.65 -2.36 12.60
N LEU A 35 9.39 -2.80 12.75
CA LEU A 35 8.23 -1.93 12.87
C LEU A 35 7.99 -1.55 14.34
N PRO A 36 7.46 -0.35 14.62
CA PRO A 36 7.23 0.11 15.99
C PRO A 36 6.05 -0.59 16.70
N SER A 37 5.24 -1.35 15.97
CA SER A 37 4.16 -2.20 16.50
C SER A 37 4.00 -3.43 15.59
N GLY A 38 3.07 -4.32 15.95
CA GLY A 38 2.80 -5.54 15.19
C GLY A 38 2.33 -5.27 13.76
N GLY A 39 2.81 -6.14 12.86
CA GLY A 39 2.35 -6.32 11.48
C GLY A 39 2.64 -5.15 10.52
N PRO A 40 3.03 -5.42 9.27
CA PRO A 40 2.59 -4.62 8.14
C PRO A 40 1.24 -5.17 7.63
N GLU A 41 0.17 -4.39 7.75
CA GLU A 41 -1.16 -4.74 7.19
C GLU A 41 -1.24 -4.37 5.70
N SER A 42 -0.55 -3.31 5.29
CA SER A 42 -0.40 -2.87 3.91
C SER A 42 0.87 -2.04 3.77
N PHE A 43 1.44 -1.97 2.57
CA PHE A 43 2.58 -1.12 2.28
C PHE A 43 2.48 -0.56 0.87
N ILE A 44 3.09 0.61 0.65
CA ILE A 44 3.15 1.22 -0.68
C ILE A 44 4.41 2.05 -0.84
N PHE A 45 5.01 1.96 -2.02
CA PHE A 45 6.17 2.77 -2.41
C PHE A 45 5.70 4.04 -3.10
N GLU A 46 6.40 5.15 -2.86
CA GLU A 46 6.33 6.28 -3.76
C GLU A 46 6.99 5.94 -5.10
N PRO A 47 6.61 6.60 -6.21
CA PRO A 47 7.13 6.29 -7.55
C PRO A 47 8.65 6.37 -7.66
N ASN A 48 9.27 7.21 -6.82
CA ASN A 48 10.71 7.40 -6.79
C ASN A 48 11.46 6.29 -6.02
N GLY A 49 10.74 5.32 -5.43
CA GLY A 49 11.26 4.12 -4.77
C GLY A 49 11.94 4.33 -3.41
N ASN A 50 12.34 5.56 -3.09
CA ASN A 50 13.13 5.87 -1.88
C ASN A 50 12.28 5.99 -0.60
N ILE A 51 10.98 6.25 -0.76
CA ILE A 51 10.05 6.43 0.35
C ILE A 51 8.98 5.37 0.22
N PHE A 52 8.67 4.70 1.33
CA PHE A 52 7.53 3.82 1.40
C PHE A 52 6.81 3.98 2.74
N TYR A 53 5.52 3.69 2.69
CA TYR A 53 4.61 3.75 3.81
C TYR A 53 4.17 2.34 4.17
N VAL A 54 3.96 2.11 5.46
CA VAL A 54 3.45 0.85 6.00
C VAL A 54 2.32 1.16 6.97
N SER A 55 1.18 0.50 6.82
CA SER A 55 0.15 0.50 7.86
C SER A 55 0.43 -0.61 8.88
N ILE A 56 0.22 -0.30 10.15
CA ILE A 56 0.51 -1.19 11.27
C ILE A 56 -0.75 -1.44 12.11
N ASN A 57 -0.74 -2.48 12.94
CA ASN A 57 -1.93 -2.98 13.64
C ASN A 57 -2.60 -1.97 14.58
N ASP A 58 -1.86 -0.96 15.05
CA ASP A 58 -2.38 0.08 15.95
C ASP A 58 -3.08 1.25 15.23
N GLY A 59 -3.31 1.11 13.92
CA GLY A 59 -4.06 2.09 13.12
C GLY A 59 -3.21 3.26 12.60
N ARG A 60 -1.90 3.25 12.88
CA ARG A 60 -0.95 4.21 12.31
C ARG A 60 -0.47 3.79 10.93
N ILE A 61 -0.04 4.80 10.18
CA ILE A 61 0.77 4.68 8.98
C ILE A 61 2.14 5.23 9.33
N VAL A 62 3.18 4.44 9.11
CA VAL A 62 4.56 4.80 9.34
C VAL A 62 5.29 4.98 8.01
N LYS A 63 6.24 5.91 7.98
CA LYS A 63 7.07 6.24 6.82
C LYS A 63 8.51 5.81 7.10
N PHE A 64 9.14 5.16 6.14
CA PHE A 64 10.56 4.83 6.24
C PHE A 64 11.42 6.08 6.06
N ALA A 65 12.30 6.35 7.03
CA ALA A 65 13.17 7.52 7.10
C ALA A 65 14.66 7.19 6.89
N GLY A 66 14.97 6.01 6.33
CA GLY A 66 16.34 5.53 6.11
C GLY A 66 16.79 4.51 7.16
N SER A 67 17.88 3.78 6.86
CA SER A 67 18.38 2.69 7.71
C SER A 67 18.74 3.13 9.12
N ASP A 68 19.25 4.35 9.27
CA ASP A 68 19.78 4.84 10.54
C ASP A 68 18.68 5.32 11.49
N ILE A 69 17.49 5.63 10.95
CA ILE A 69 16.33 6.16 11.70
C ILE A 69 15.23 5.09 11.80
N GLY A 70 15.05 4.26 10.77
CA GLY A 70 13.98 3.29 10.67
C GLY A 70 12.65 3.94 10.28
N PHE A 71 11.58 3.63 11.02
CA PHE A 71 10.23 4.11 10.75
C PHE A 71 9.82 5.25 11.68
N VAL A 72 9.18 6.27 11.10
CA VAL A 72 8.58 7.38 11.83
C VAL A 72 7.07 7.41 11.62
N SER A 73 6.31 7.82 12.62
CA SER A 73 4.86 8.00 12.48
C SER A 73 4.56 9.09 11.44
N PHE A 74 3.69 8.77 10.49
CA PHE A 74 3.28 9.68 9.43
C PHE A 74 1.82 10.08 9.58
N ALA A 75 0.92 9.10 9.63
CA ALA A 75 -0.52 9.35 9.70
C ALA A 75 -1.22 8.36 10.63
N TYR A 76 -2.48 8.63 10.96
CA TYR A 76 -3.28 7.79 11.85
C TYR A 76 -4.76 7.85 11.44
N ALA A 77 -5.44 6.70 11.50
CA ALA A 77 -6.85 6.58 11.15
C ALA A 77 -7.79 7.12 12.24
N SER A 78 -7.33 7.18 13.49
CA SER A 78 -8.11 7.61 14.65
C SER A 78 -7.39 8.67 15.49
N PRO A 79 -8.11 9.61 16.12
CA PRO A 79 -7.53 10.59 17.04
C PRO A 79 -7.08 10.00 18.39
N ALA A 80 -7.48 8.76 18.73
CA ALA A 80 -7.26 8.15 20.04
C ALA A 80 -5.83 7.63 20.27
N ARG A 81 -4.81 8.44 19.95
CA ARG A 81 -3.40 8.02 19.92
C ARG A 81 -2.87 7.44 21.22
N GLU A 82 -3.12 8.11 22.34
CA GLU A 82 -2.62 7.67 23.66
C GLU A 82 -3.14 6.29 24.07
N PHE A 83 -4.31 5.90 23.56
CA PHE A 83 -4.93 4.61 23.83
C PHE A 83 -4.46 3.50 22.87
N CYS A 84 -3.99 3.89 21.69
CA CYS A 84 -3.75 2.99 20.56
C CYS A 84 -2.25 2.74 20.31
N ASP A 85 -1.39 3.74 20.50
CA ASP A 85 0.03 3.66 20.14
C ASP A 85 0.69 2.43 20.81
N GLY A 86 1.19 1.50 19.99
CA GLY A 86 1.87 0.27 20.44
C GLY A 86 0.94 -0.88 20.85
N THR A 87 -0.38 -0.74 20.71
CA THR A 87 -1.31 -1.84 21.00
C THR A 87 -1.31 -2.88 19.86
N SER A 88 -1.31 -4.15 20.23
CA SER A 88 -1.48 -5.28 19.30
C SER A 88 -2.83 -5.99 19.48
N ASP A 89 -3.70 -5.41 20.31
CA ASP A 89 -5.01 -5.96 20.65
C ASP A 89 -5.95 -5.91 19.43
N PRO A 90 -6.40 -7.07 18.92
CA PRO A 90 -7.30 -7.11 17.76
C PRO A 90 -8.66 -6.46 18.03
N ASP A 91 -9.12 -6.43 19.28
CA ASP A 91 -10.45 -5.94 19.63
C ASP A 91 -10.55 -4.41 19.63
N LYS A 92 -9.40 -3.72 19.55
CA LYS A 92 -9.33 -2.25 19.52
C LYS A 92 -9.40 -1.64 18.12
N GLY A 93 -9.52 -2.46 17.07
CA GLY A 93 -9.53 -1.96 15.69
C GLY A 93 -10.64 -0.94 15.42
N ASN A 94 -11.80 -1.07 16.07
CA ASN A 94 -12.89 -0.10 15.96
C ASN A 94 -12.58 1.28 16.58
N ILE A 95 -11.67 1.34 17.54
CA ILE A 95 -11.25 2.59 18.22
C ILE A 95 -10.01 3.15 17.55
N CYS A 96 -9.02 2.31 17.27
CA CYS A 96 -7.71 2.72 16.76
C CYS A 96 -7.66 2.84 15.23
N GLY A 97 -8.57 2.16 14.56
CA GLY A 97 -8.48 1.89 13.13
C GLY A 97 -7.66 0.64 12.84
N ARG A 98 -7.85 0.13 11.64
CA ARG A 98 -7.10 -0.96 11.04
C ARG A 98 -7.01 -0.72 9.55
N VAL A 99 -5.94 -0.05 9.12
CA VAL A 99 -5.71 0.32 7.73
C VAL A 99 -5.18 -0.89 6.95
N ILE A 100 -6.02 -1.42 6.06
CA ILE A 100 -5.78 -2.64 5.28
C ILE A 100 -5.31 -2.36 3.85
N GLY A 101 -5.37 -1.10 3.41
CA GLY A 101 -4.98 -0.70 2.06
C GLY A 101 -4.47 0.73 2.00
N LEU A 102 -3.41 0.94 1.23
CA LEU A 102 -2.82 2.25 0.96
C LEU A 102 -2.77 2.50 -0.55
N ALA A 103 -3.08 3.72 -0.97
CA ALA A 103 -2.99 4.12 -2.38
C ALA A 103 -2.61 5.61 -2.51
N PRO A 104 -1.43 5.93 -3.09
CA PRO A 104 -1.05 7.31 -3.37
C PRO A 104 -1.92 7.90 -4.48
N ASN A 105 -2.42 9.10 -4.26
CA ASN A 105 -3.01 9.93 -5.29
C ASN A 105 -1.96 10.88 -5.86
N TYR A 106 -1.35 10.48 -6.98
CA TYR A 106 -0.28 11.25 -7.62
C TYR A 106 -0.71 12.64 -8.12
N LYS A 107 -2.01 12.87 -8.34
CA LYS A 107 -2.51 14.18 -8.79
C LYS A 107 -2.60 15.18 -7.65
N SER A 108 -3.06 14.73 -6.48
CA SER A 108 -3.24 15.60 -5.30
C SER A 108 -2.06 15.57 -4.34
N GLY A 109 -1.15 14.60 -4.46
CA GLY A 109 -0.09 14.35 -3.49
C GLY A 109 -0.59 13.80 -2.15
N LYS A 110 -1.85 13.36 -2.09
CA LYS A 110 -2.45 12.76 -0.89
C LYS A 110 -2.22 11.25 -0.86
N LEU A 111 -2.23 10.67 0.33
CA LEU A 111 -2.27 9.23 0.52
C LEU A 111 -3.71 8.82 0.90
N ASN A 112 -4.35 8.03 0.05
CA ASN A 112 -5.63 7.42 0.38
C ASN A 112 -5.38 6.14 1.18
N LEU A 113 -6.27 5.87 2.11
CA LEU A 113 -6.22 4.69 2.96
C LEU A 113 -7.61 4.09 3.11
N VAL A 114 -7.67 2.76 3.12
CA VAL A 114 -8.88 2.00 3.43
C VAL A 114 -8.70 1.38 4.79
N ASP A 115 -9.56 1.78 5.71
CA ASP A 115 -9.64 1.29 7.07
C ASP A 115 -10.83 0.34 7.23
N ALA A 116 -10.62 -0.78 7.90
CA ALA A 116 -11.66 -1.79 8.10
C ALA A 116 -12.85 -1.28 8.93
N TYR A 117 -12.66 -0.24 9.76
CA TYR A 117 -13.67 0.30 10.66
C TYR A 117 -14.08 1.74 10.30
N HIS A 118 -13.16 2.53 9.77
CA HIS A 118 -13.38 3.93 9.40
C HIS A 118 -13.62 4.14 7.90
N GLY A 119 -13.56 3.08 7.09
CA GLY A 119 -13.85 3.13 5.66
C GLY A 119 -12.76 3.84 4.86
N LEU A 120 -13.17 4.64 3.87
CA LEU A 120 -12.23 5.33 2.99
C LEU A 120 -11.81 6.68 3.56
N LEU A 121 -10.51 6.82 3.78
CA LEU A 121 -9.87 7.99 4.35
C LEU A 121 -8.78 8.53 3.41
N GLU A 122 -8.35 9.76 3.65
CA GLU A 122 -7.21 10.39 2.99
C GLU A 122 -6.40 11.22 3.97
N VAL A 123 -5.11 11.37 3.68
CA VAL A 123 -4.19 12.24 4.42
C VAL A 123 -3.32 13.03 3.44
N GLY A 124 -2.98 14.26 3.82
CA GLY A 124 -2.10 15.13 3.05
C GLY A 124 -0.62 14.70 3.10
N PRO A 125 0.24 15.36 2.31
CA PRO A 125 1.68 15.06 2.27
C PRO A 125 2.40 15.32 3.60
N GLU A 126 1.83 16.17 4.47
CA GLU A 126 2.34 16.45 5.82
C GLU A 126 1.98 15.37 6.85
N GLY A 127 1.16 14.38 6.46
CA GLY A 127 0.66 13.36 7.39
C GLY A 127 -0.40 13.89 8.35
N GLY A 128 -0.51 13.26 9.52
CA GLY A 128 -1.47 13.61 10.57
C GLY A 128 -2.73 12.74 10.60
N LEU A 129 -3.81 13.29 11.16
CA LEU A 129 -5.10 12.60 11.24
C LEU A 129 -5.72 12.45 9.86
N ALA A 130 -6.01 11.22 9.46
CA ALA A 130 -6.72 10.97 8.22
C ALA A 130 -8.19 11.38 8.33
N THR A 131 -8.74 11.89 7.23
CA THR A 131 -10.14 12.35 7.15
C THR A 131 -10.90 11.58 6.09
N ASN A 132 -12.23 11.53 6.19
CA ASN A 132 -13.07 10.89 5.17
C ASN A 132 -12.73 11.41 3.77
N SER A 133 -12.36 10.50 2.87
CA SER A 133 -12.04 10.89 1.50
C SER A 133 -13.32 10.97 0.67
N PRO A 134 -13.54 12.06 -0.07
CA PRO A 134 -14.60 12.13 -1.07
C PRO A 134 -14.21 11.39 -2.38
N ILE A 135 -12.97 10.89 -2.48
CA ILE A 135 -12.40 10.40 -3.74
C ILE A 135 -12.86 8.97 -4.00
N LEU A 136 -13.83 8.84 -4.91
CA LEU A 136 -14.18 7.58 -5.54
C LEU A 136 -14.27 7.80 -7.06
N PRO A 137 -13.83 6.85 -7.89
CA PRO A 137 -13.26 5.55 -7.51
C PRO A 137 -11.77 5.61 -7.13
N ALA A 138 -11.32 4.65 -6.35
CA ALA A 138 -9.92 4.51 -5.93
C ALA A 138 -9.43 3.06 -6.06
N GLU A 139 -8.17 2.89 -6.47
CA GLU A 139 -7.52 1.60 -6.68
C GLU A 139 -6.52 1.34 -5.54
N PHE A 140 -6.65 0.20 -4.87
CA PHE A 140 -5.83 -0.19 -3.72
C PHE A 140 -5.20 -1.55 -3.95
N LEU A 141 -3.99 -1.75 -3.44
CA LEU A 141 -3.39 -3.07 -3.32
C LEU A 141 -3.57 -3.59 -1.89
N ILE A 142 -4.35 -4.67 -1.73
CA ILE A 142 -4.62 -5.30 -0.44
C ILE A 142 -4.14 -6.75 -0.54
N ASN A 143 -3.14 -7.14 0.26
CA ASN A 143 -2.59 -8.50 0.26
C ASN A 143 -2.22 -9.04 -1.14
N GLY A 144 -1.72 -8.17 -2.03
CA GLY A 144 -1.37 -8.51 -3.41
C GLY A 144 -2.54 -8.55 -4.40
N LEU A 145 -3.76 -8.23 -3.95
CA LEU A 145 -4.94 -8.13 -4.79
C LEU A 145 -5.25 -6.66 -5.08
N THR A 146 -5.37 -6.31 -6.36
CA THR A 146 -5.84 -4.99 -6.75
C THR A 146 -7.35 -4.91 -6.57
N VAL A 147 -7.79 -3.94 -5.77
CA VAL A 147 -9.18 -3.70 -5.43
C VAL A 147 -9.57 -2.32 -5.93
N TRP A 148 -10.61 -2.26 -6.74
CA TRP A 148 -11.19 -1.02 -7.21
C TRP A 148 -12.48 -0.72 -6.45
N MET A 149 -12.48 0.40 -5.73
CA MET A 149 -13.59 0.82 -4.90
C MET A 149 -14.35 1.95 -5.59
N SER A 150 -15.65 1.78 -5.78
CA SER A 150 -16.59 2.80 -6.27
C SER A 150 -17.79 2.89 -5.34
N THR A 151 -18.48 4.03 -5.33
CA THR A 151 -19.50 4.46 -4.33
C THR A 151 -20.55 3.42 -3.95
N LYS A 152 -20.78 2.38 -4.78
CA LYS A 152 -21.66 1.25 -4.46
C LYS A 152 -21.16 -0.11 -4.95
N LYS A 153 -19.91 -0.23 -5.39
CA LYS A 153 -19.41 -1.48 -5.98
C LYS A 153 -17.94 -1.68 -5.63
N LEU A 154 -17.66 -2.85 -5.07
CA LEU A 154 -16.31 -3.38 -4.94
C LEU A 154 -16.03 -4.23 -6.18
N GLU A 155 -15.05 -3.84 -6.99
CA GLU A 155 -14.59 -4.65 -8.11
C GLU A 155 -13.21 -5.20 -7.76
N ILE A 156 -13.10 -6.52 -7.71
CA ILE A 156 -11.82 -7.19 -7.53
C ILE A 156 -11.17 -7.31 -8.90
N CYS A 157 -10.04 -6.62 -9.11
CA CYS A 157 -9.21 -6.80 -10.28
C CYS A 157 -8.10 -7.78 -9.92
N THR A 158 -8.30 -9.06 -10.18
CA THR A 158 -7.20 -10.02 -10.18
C THR A 158 -6.29 -9.67 -11.35
N LEU A 159 -5.23 -8.90 -11.11
CA LEU A 159 -4.07 -8.99 -11.98
C LEU A 159 -3.59 -10.43 -11.81
N GLN A 160 -3.73 -11.27 -12.84
CA GLN A 160 -3.05 -12.56 -12.86
C GLN A 160 -1.57 -12.27 -12.56
N MET A 161 -1.07 -12.77 -11.42
CA MET A 161 0.36 -13.05 -11.24
C MET A 161 0.77 -14.18 -12.22
N LEU A 162 0.58 -13.94 -13.51
CA LEU A 162 1.17 -14.69 -14.62
C LEU A 162 1.85 -13.66 -15.53
N ALA A 163 2.76 -12.90 -14.94
CA ALA A 163 3.75 -12.12 -15.70
C ALA A 163 5.12 -12.04 -15.00
N LEU A 164 5.30 -12.70 -13.84
CA LEU A 164 6.63 -12.87 -13.23
C LEU A 164 7.23 -14.27 -13.44
N PHE A 165 6.52 -15.18 -14.12
CA PHE A 165 7.05 -16.49 -14.55
C PHE A 165 6.67 -16.87 -15.99
N THR A 166 6.38 -15.90 -16.84
CA THR A 166 6.21 -16.12 -18.28
C THR A 166 6.95 -15.03 -19.06
N THR A 167 8.26 -15.23 -19.19
CA THR A 167 9.04 -14.78 -20.36
C THR A 167 9.34 -16.00 -21.20
#